data_AF-A0A9W6Z144-F1
#
_entry.id   AF-A0A9W6Z144-F1
#
_cell.length_a   1.000
_cell.length_b   1.000
_cell.length_c   1.000
_cell.angle_alpha   90.00
_cell.angle_beta   90.00
_cell.angle_gamma   90.00
#
_symmetry.space_group_name_H-M   'P 1'
#
loop_
_entity.id
_entity.type
_entity.pdbx_description
1 polymer ?
#
loop_
_entity_poly.entity_id
_entity_poly.type
_entity_poly.pdbx_seq_one_letter_code
_entity_poly.pdbx_strand_id
1 'polypeptide(L)'
;MMRLNKVTAENNKLMKEVGELSDKYSDIKDSKLTSNSQIDMIKRRCDELSMINKEYENRVDALEVELSEARSMLQERTREAGTIRKLMIESEESENEKARSLTARLHGLLEEKEKLENESTVSLKKKQKEVDEYRELYEQLSSKLNDLRHDKDSLEDQLAKVNSQLNEQKNQLAVPLKKSGSISGGVIDTSGRHRGMSIGMSDGEDDSEYNNKIIESLRSSLNAAESRNKELEGLNTVLRSSKEEESMKYIRLTKKYKLLSQQVRRRYSGENSGSNSPVTSRKGSTLDLQDAGPNNSQKKKNVDGDSEEVKEKAEYIKNILLGYLEHKEQRPILQPVVKALLYLSDQDEKKFINLLSKQ
;
A
#
# COMPACT_ATOMS: atom_id res chain seq x y z
N MET A 1 12.80 25.87 137.66
CA MET A 1 11.46 25.44 137.20
C MET A 1 10.95 26.28 136.02
N MET A 2 10.63 27.57 136.15
CA MET A 2 10.02 28.35 135.05
C MET A 2 10.84 28.43 133.75
N ARG A 3 12.18 28.57 133.83
CA ARG A 3 13.04 28.64 132.63
C ARG A 3 13.06 27.33 131.84
N LEU A 4 13.02 26.19 132.53
CA LEU A 4 13.00 24.86 131.90
C LEU A 4 11.68 24.65 131.13
N ASN A 5 10.55 25.01 131.72
CA ASN A 5 9.23 24.90 131.07
C ASN A 5 9.12 25.80 129.81
N LYS A 6 9.73 26.99 129.84
CA LYS A 6 9.78 27.87 128.67
C LYS A 6 10.61 27.26 127.55
N VAL A 7 11.80 26.73 127.88
CA VAL A 7 12.66 26.03 126.92
C VAL A 7 11.97 24.79 126.35
N THR A 8 11.25 24.01 127.16
CA THR A 8 10.51 22.84 126.65
C THR A 8 9.34 23.23 125.73
N ALA A 9 8.64 24.32 126.03
CA ALA A 9 7.55 24.82 125.18
C ALA A 9 8.09 25.36 123.84
N GLU A 10 9.20 26.11 123.87
CA GLU A 10 9.90 26.56 122.67
C GLU A 10 10.44 25.38 121.86
N ASN A 11 11.00 24.36 122.50
CA ASN A 11 11.49 23.15 121.84
C ASN A 11 10.34 22.37 121.17
N ASN A 12 9.18 22.28 121.81
CA ASN A 12 7.98 21.68 121.21
C ASN A 12 7.42 22.51 120.04
N LYS A 13 7.51 23.84 120.10
CA LYS A 13 7.12 24.73 118.98
C LYS A 13 8.08 24.56 117.80
N LEU A 14 9.37 24.56 118.07
CA LEU A 14 10.41 24.30 117.07
C LEU A 14 10.27 22.90 116.45
N MET A 15 9.98 21.87 117.25
CA MET A 15 9.72 20.53 116.70
C MET A 15 8.50 20.48 115.79
N LYS A 16 7.42 21.22 116.12
CA LYS A 16 6.26 21.36 115.21
C LYS A 16 6.63 22.10 113.94
N GLU A 17 7.34 23.22 114.04
CA GLU A 17 7.78 24.00 112.87
C GLU A 17 8.73 23.18 111.97
N VAL A 18 9.63 22.38 112.55
CA VAL A 18 10.51 21.46 111.80
C VAL A 18 9.71 20.35 111.12
N GLY A 19 8.70 19.78 111.80
CA GLY A 19 7.78 18.80 111.19
C GLY A 19 7.00 19.40 110.03
N GLU A 20 6.38 20.56 110.23
CA GLU A 20 5.64 21.27 109.18
C GLU A 20 6.53 21.68 107.99
N LEU A 21 7.77 22.09 108.25
CA LEU A 21 8.75 22.40 107.19
C LEU A 21 9.19 21.14 106.45
N SER A 22 9.33 20.02 107.14
CA SER A 22 9.64 18.72 106.53
C SER A 22 8.51 18.24 105.62
N ASP A 23 7.25 18.34 106.07
CA ASP A 23 6.07 17.96 105.28
C ASP A 23 5.94 18.86 104.04
N LYS A 24 6.07 20.18 104.20
CA LYS A 24 6.11 21.12 103.08
C LYS A 24 7.25 20.81 102.10
N TYR A 25 8.42 20.44 102.61
CA TYR A 25 9.55 20.04 101.75
C TYR A 25 9.24 18.75 100.98
N SER A 26 8.58 17.77 101.61
CA SER A 26 8.14 16.54 100.95
C SER A 26 7.12 16.83 99.86
N ASP A 27 6.09 17.63 100.14
CA ASP A 27 5.05 18.00 99.17
C ASP A 27 5.65 18.74 97.97
N ILE A 28 6.57 19.69 98.21
CA ILE A 28 7.28 20.40 97.14
C ILE A 28 8.13 19.44 96.32
N LYS A 29 8.80 18.48 96.95
CA LYS A 29 9.62 17.47 96.28
C LYS A 29 8.76 16.57 95.39
N ASP A 30 7.62 16.11 95.87
CA ASP A 30 6.71 15.24 95.11
C ASP A 30 6.03 16.01 93.96
N SER A 31 5.65 17.26 94.18
CA SER A 31 5.17 18.17 93.13
C SER A 31 6.24 18.40 92.05
N LYS A 32 7.50 18.61 92.45
CA LYS A 32 8.63 18.76 91.53
C LYS A 32 8.87 17.49 90.70
N LEU A 33 8.81 16.30 91.33
CA LEU A 33 8.95 15.02 90.62
C LEU A 33 7.80 14.80 89.62
N THR A 34 6.59 15.18 89.99
CA THR A 34 5.40 15.11 89.11
C THR A 34 5.53 16.06 87.92
N SER A 35 5.93 17.31 88.16
CA SER A 35 6.19 18.30 87.10
C SER A 35 7.31 17.85 86.16
N ASN A 36 8.41 17.30 86.69
CA ASN A 36 9.48 16.74 85.86
C ASN A 36 8.98 15.61 84.95
N SER A 37 8.13 14.72 85.48
CA SER A 37 7.52 13.63 84.69
C SER A 37 6.63 14.17 83.57
N GLN A 38 5.86 15.24 83.82
CA GLN A 38 5.07 15.92 82.81
C GLN A 38 5.95 16.59 81.75
N ILE A 39 7.04 17.25 82.15
CA ILE A 39 8.01 17.86 81.24
C ILE A 39 8.59 16.80 80.29
N ASP A 40 8.95 15.63 80.81
CA ASP A 40 9.52 14.56 79.98
C ASP A 40 8.48 13.95 79.03
N MET A 41 7.22 13.86 79.45
CA MET A 41 6.11 13.48 78.56
C MET A 41 5.91 14.48 77.42
N ILE A 42 5.93 15.78 77.73
CA ILE A 42 5.80 16.85 76.73
C ILE A 42 6.98 16.81 75.76
N LYS A 43 8.21 16.62 76.24
CA LYS A 43 9.39 16.48 75.36
C LYS A 43 9.23 15.33 74.38
N ARG A 44 8.84 14.14 74.87
CA ARG A 44 8.58 12.98 73.99
C ARG A 44 7.52 13.30 72.94
N ARG A 45 6.45 14.00 73.33
CA ARG A 45 5.41 14.42 72.38
C ARG A 45 5.93 15.45 71.36
N CYS A 46 6.77 16.39 71.76
CA CYS A 46 7.42 17.31 70.85
C CYS A 46 8.35 16.60 69.87
N ASP A 47 9.09 15.58 70.32
CA ASP A 47 9.97 14.77 69.47
C ASP A 47 9.16 13.94 68.46
N GLU A 48 8.06 13.32 68.90
CA GLU A 48 7.12 12.61 68.01
C GLU A 48 6.54 13.54 66.94
N LEU A 49 6.04 14.72 67.34
CA LEU A 49 5.51 15.70 66.41
C LEU A 49 6.60 16.21 65.45
N SER A 50 7.84 16.37 65.91
CA SER A 50 8.96 16.75 65.06
C SER A 50 9.29 15.66 64.02
N MET A 51 9.25 14.38 64.42
CA MET A 51 9.45 13.26 63.51
C MET A 51 8.34 13.15 62.47
N ILE A 52 7.08 13.31 62.90
CA ILE A 52 5.90 13.32 62.02
C ILE A 52 5.98 14.48 61.03
N ASN A 53 6.36 15.68 61.47
CA ASN A 53 6.53 16.83 60.57
C ASN A 53 7.59 16.55 59.50
N LYS A 54 8.74 15.96 59.87
CA LYS A 54 9.77 15.57 58.89
C LYS A 54 9.27 14.51 57.91
N GLU A 55 8.43 13.58 58.36
CA GLU A 55 7.83 12.58 57.47
C GLU A 55 6.87 13.23 56.47
N TYR A 56 6.05 14.20 56.91
CA TYR A 56 5.20 14.98 56.01
C TYR A 56 6.01 15.84 55.03
N GLU A 57 7.10 16.49 55.48
CA GLU A 57 8.02 17.23 54.60
C GLU A 57 8.60 16.31 53.52
N ASN A 58 9.14 15.15 53.91
CA ASN A 58 9.66 14.18 52.95
C ASN A 58 8.57 13.67 51.99
N ARG A 59 7.33 13.52 52.46
CA ARG A 59 6.22 13.11 51.60
C ARG A 59 5.85 14.20 50.60
N VAL A 60 5.89 15.47 51.00
CA VAL A 60 5.69 16.60 50.09
C VAL A 60 6.78 16.61 49.02
N ASP A 61 8.05 16.48 49.40
CA ASP A 61 9.17 16.44 48.44
C ASP A 61 9.03 15.28 47.44
N ALA A 62 8.65 14.09 47.91
CA ALA A 62 8.42 12.95 47.03
C ALA A 62 7.27 13.19 46.03
N LEU A 63 6.17 13.80 46.49
CA LEU A 63 5.04 14.15 45.63
C LEU A 63 5.40 15.24 44.62
N GLU A 64 6.24 16.20 45.00
CA GLU A 64 6.73 17.23 44.08
C GLU A 64 7.59 16.63 42.95
N VAL A 65 8.43 15.65 43.28
CA VAL A 65 9.21 14.90 42.28
C VAL A 65 8.29 14.12 41.34
N GLU A 66 7.37 13.30 41.87
CA GLU A 66 6.40 12.54 41.07
C GLU A 66 5.59 13.46 40.12
N LEU A 67 5.18 14.63 40.62
CA LEU A 67 4.45 15.62 39.85
C LEU A 67 5.31 16.27 38.76
N SER A 68 6.59 16.53 39.03
CA SER A 68 7.53 17.03 38.03
C SER A 68 7.80 16.01 36.91
N GLU A 69 7.92 14.73 37.27
CA GLU A 69 8.09 13.62 36.32
C GLU A 69 6.84 13.44 35.46
N ALA A 70 5.65 13.47 36.07
CA ALA A 70 4.37 13.41 35.35
C ALA A 70 4.22 14.55 34.34
N ARG A 71 4.64 15.77 34.70
CA ARG A 71 4.67 16.92 33.78
C ARG A 71 5.63 16.71 32.61
N SER A 72 6.83 16.17 32.88
CA SER A 72 7.82 15.88 31.83
C SER A 72 7.28 14.83 30.85
N MET A 73 6.74 13.72 31.35
CA MET A 73 6.15 12.66 30.53
C MET A 73 4.99 13.18 29.67
N LEU A 74 4.11 14.02 30.24
CA LEU A 74 3.01 14.62 29.49
C LEU A 74 3.52 15.53 28.36
N GLN A 75 4.58 16.30 28.60
CA GLN A 75 5.18 17.16 27.59
C GLN A 75 5.80 16.34 26.45
N GLU A 76 6.51 15.26 26.77
CA GLU A 76 7.06 14.33 25.78
C GLU A 76 5.95 13.69 24.95
N ARG A 77 4.92 13.12 25.59
CA ARG A 77 3.75 12.56 24.89
C ARG A 77 3.05 13.57 23.99
N THR A 78 2.97 14.84 24.41
CA THR A 78 2.39 15.90 23.59
C THR A 78 3.25 16.20 22.35
N ARG A 79 4.59 16.19 22.49
CA ARG A 79 5.53 16.38 21.37
C ARG A 79 5.51 15.20 20.40
N GLU A 80 5.50 13.97 20.92
CA GLU A 80 5.37 12.74 20.13
C GLU A 80 4.06 12.73 19.35
N ALA A 81 2.92 12.98 20.01
CA ALA A 81 1.62 13.07 19.35
C ALA A 81 1.54 14.20 18.30
N GLY A 82 2.26 15.30 18.50
CA GLY A 82 2.42 16.34 17.49
C GLY A 82 3.20 15.86 16.27
N THR A 83 4.30 15.15 16.50
CA THR A 83 5.15 14.58 15.44
C THR A 83 4.42 13.51 14.64
N ILE A 84 3.73 12.59 15.32
CA ILE A 84 2.91 11.55 14.68
C ILE A 84 1.84 12.18 13.80
N ARG A 85 1.11 13.18 14.30
CA ARG A 85 0.08 13.90 13.51
C ARG A 85 0.68 14.53 12.26
N LYS A 86 1.85 15.16 12.35
CA LYS A 86 2.53 15.78 11.20
C LYS A 86 2.93 14.74 10.15
N LEU A 87 3.55 13.64 10.57
CA LEU A 87 3.95 12.55 9.67
C LEU A 87 2.74 11.89 9.00
N MET A 88 1.63 11.74 9.74
CA MET A 88 0.39 11.19 9.19
C MET A 88 -0.18 12.11 8.11
N ILE A 89 -0.23 13.43 8.35
CA ILE A 89 -0.68 14.41 7.35
C ILE A 89 0.22 14.38 6.12
N GLU A 90 1.55 14.39 6.27
CA GLU A 90 2.50 14.32 5.15
C GLU A 90 2.34 13.01 4.34
N SER A 91 2.07 11.88 5.00
CA SER A 91 1.81 10.61 4.35
C SER A 91 0.48 10.63 3.58
N GLU A 92 -0.59 11.13 4.19
CA GLU A 92 -1.90 11.28 3.57
C GLU A 92 -1.85 12.22 2.37
N GLU A 93 -1.11 13.34 2.44
CA GLU A 93 -0.90 14.26 1.34
C GLU A 93 -0.15 13.59 0.19
N SER A 94 0.93 12.86 0.47
CA SER A 94 1.69 12.11 -0.56
C SER A 94 0.84 11.05 -1.25
N GLU A 95 0.00 10.33 -0.50
CA GLU A 95 -0.93 9.34 -1.06
C GLU A 95 -2.03 9.98 -1.88
N ASN A 96 -2.59 11.10 -1.41
CA ASN A 96 -3.58 11.88 -2.16
C ASN A 96 -3.00 12.43 -3.47
N GLU A 97 -1.76 12.91 -3.48
CA GLU A 97 -1.07 13.34 -4.70
C GLU A 97 -0.89 12.18 -5.68
N LYS A 98 -0.45 11.01 -5.19
CA LYS A 98 -0.34 9.80 -6.02
C LYS A 98 -1.70 9.39 -6.59
N ALA A 99 -2.75 9.37 -5.77
CA ALA A 99 -4.10 9.04 -6.20
C ALA A 99 -4.60 10.02 -7.27
N ARG A 100 -4.39 11.33 -7.09
CA ARG A 100 -4.72 12.36 -8.09
C ARG A 100 -3.95 12.15 -9.38
N SER A 101 -2.65 11.87 -9.32
CA SER A 101 -1.81 11.63 -10.51
C SER A 101 -2.23 10.38 -11.28
N LEU A 102 -2.56 9.29 -10.57
CA LEU A 102 -3.04 8.04 -11.17
C LEU A 102 -4.43 8.22 -11.79
N THR A 103 -5.31 8.97 -11.13
CA THR A 103 -6.64 9.29 -11.65
C THR A 103 -6.55 10.13 -12.91
N ALA A 104 -5.70 11.16 -12.92
CA ALA A 104 -5.45 11.99 -14.09
C ALA A 104 -4.86 11.18 -15.25
N ARG A 105 -3.89 10.28 -14.96
CA ARG A 105 -3.33 9.38 -15.97
C ARG A 105 -4.36 8.40 -16.52
N LEU A 106 -5.20 7.83 -15.66
CA LEU A 106 -6.27 6.93 -16.06
C LEU A 106 -7.26 7.66 -16.98
N HIS A 107 -7.66 8.88 -16.61
CA HIS A 107 -8.55 9.69 -17.43
C HIS A 107 -7.94 9.98 -18.81
N GLY A 108 -6.67 10.39 -18.87
CA GLY A 108 -5.97 10.58 -20.15
C GLY A 108 -5.89 9.31 -21.00
N LEU A 109 -5.63 8.15 -20.41
CA LEU A 109 -5.63 6.87 -21.12
C LEU A 109 -7.02 6.46 -21.63
N LEU A 110 -8.08 6.78 -20.88
CA LEU A 110 -9.46 6.55 -21.33
C LEU A 110 -9.82 7.44 -22.52
N GLU A 111 -9.45 8.72 -22.49
CA GLU A 111 -9.66 9.62 -23.63
C GLU A 111 -8.87 9.18 -24.87
N GLU A 112 -7.62 8.74 -24.69
CA GLU A 112 -6.81 8.21 -25.79
C GLU A 112 -7.41 6.91 -26.37
N LYS A 113 -7.86 6.00 -25.49
CA LYS A 113 -8.57 4.79 -25.90
C LYS A 113 -9.82 5.12 -26.71
N GLU A 114 -10.64 6.07 -26.24
CA GLU A 114 -11.86 6.49 -26.94
C GLU A 114 -11.53 7.09 -28.32
N LYS A 115 -10.49 7.92 -28.42
CA LYS A 115 -10.01 8.45 -29.71
C LYS A 115 -9.59 7.34 -30.66
N LEU A 116 -8.79 6.39 -30.19
CA LEU A 116 -8.33 5.26 -31.02
C LEU A 116 -9.48 4.32 -31.42
N GLU A 117 -10.46 4.08 -30.55
CA GLU A 117 -11.67 3.32 -30.87
C GLU A 117 -12.50 4.03 -31.94
N ASN A 118 -12.67 5.35 -31.83
CA ASN A 118 -13.36 6.16 -32.85
C ASN A 118 -12.61 6.17 -34.19
N GLU A 119 -11.29 6.33 -34.18
CA GLU A 119 -10.47 6.28 -35.41
C GLU A 119 -10.54 4.90 -36.08
N SER A 120 -10.44 3.83 -35.29
CA SER A 120 -10.53 2.45 -35.76
C SER A 120 -11.90 2.16 -36.38
N THR A 121 -12.99 2.55 -35.71
CA THR A 121 -14.35 2.35 -36.24
C THR A 121 -14.60 3.14 -37.53
N VAL A 122 -14.06 4.35 -37.65
CA VAL A 122 -14.15 5.14 -38.89
C VAL A 122 -13.33 4.48 -40.01
N SER A 123 -12.11 4.03 -39.74
CA SER A 123 -11.26 3.33 -40.71
C SER A 123 -11.91 2.04 -41.20
N LEU A 124 -12.48 1.26 -40.27
CA LEU A 124 -13.20 0.02 -40.59
C LEU A 124 -14.42 0.29 -41.47
N LYS A 125 -15.20 1.34 -41.19
CA LYS A 125 -16.32 1.74 -42.06
C LYS A 125 -15.87 2.16 -43.46
N LYS A 126 -14.73 2.84 -43.60
CA LYS A 126 -14.16 3.19 -44.91
C LYS A 126 -13.75 1.94 -45.68
N LYS A 127 -13.02 1.02 -45.04
CA LYS A 127 -12.60 -0.24 -45.65
C LYS A 127 -13.78 -1.12 -46.03
N GLN A 128 -14.84 -1.14 -45.22
CA GLN A 128 -16.07 -1.86 -45.56
C GLN A 128 -16.72 -1.30 -46.83
N LYS A 129 -16.80 0.04 -46.96
CA LYS A 129 -17.31 0.67 -48.19
C LYS A 129 -16.47 0.33 -49.42
N GLU A 130 -15.13 0.42 -49.31
CA GLU A 130 -14.22 0.01 -50.40
C GLU A 130 -14.45 -1.45 -50.82
N VAL A 131 -14.63 -2.36 -49.84
CA VAL A 131 -14.93 -3.77 -50.11
C VAL A 131 -16.27 -3.94 -50.83
N ASP A 132 -17.30 -3.20 -50.40
CA ASP A 132 -18.62 -3.27 -51.02
C ASP A 132 -18.60 -2.70 -52.46
N GLU A 133 -17.86 -1.63 -52.71
CA GLU A 133 -17.61 -1.08 -54.06
C GLU A 133 -16.90 -2.10 -54.96
N TYR A 134 -15.85 -2.77 -54.47
CA TYR A 134 -15.17 -3.82 -55.23
C TYR A 134 -16.05 -5.03 -55.51
N ARG A 135 -16.94 -5.40 -54.57
CA ARG A 135 -17.93 -6.46 -54.77
C ARG A 135 -18.93 -6.11 -55.86
N GLU A 136 -19.47 -4.89 -55.82
CA GLU A 136 -20.40 -4.42 -56.85
C GLU A 136 -19.74 -4.39 -58.23
N LEU A 137 -18.51 -3.88 -58.32
CA LEU A 137 -17.75 -3.89 -59.57
C LEU A 137 -17.48 -5.30 -60.09
N TYR A 138 -17.15 -6.24 -59.19
CA TYR A 138 -16.94 -7.64 -59.54
C TYR A 138 -18.23 -8.28 -60.07
N GLU A 139 -19.37 -8.00 -59.45
CA GLU A 139 -20.68 -8.53 -59.87
C GLU A 139 -21.09 -7.96 -61.23
N GLN A 140 -20.86 -6.66 -61.48
CA GLN A 140 -21.07 -6.03 -62.79
C GLN A 140 -20.20 -6.65 -63.88
N LEU A 141 -18.89 -6.85 -63.61
CA LEU A 141 -17.96 -7.50 -64.53
C LEU A 141 -18.36 -8.95 -64.80
N SER A 142 -18.78 -9.68 -63.76
CA SER A 142 -19.25 -11.06 -63.88
C SER A 142 -20.53 -11.15 -64.72
N SER A 143 -21.49 -10.23 -64.56
CA SER A 143 -22.69 -10.15 -65.39
C SER A 143 -22.32 -9.92 -66.85
N LYS A 144 -21.45 -8.93 -67.12
CA LYS A 144 -20.99 -8.61 -68.48
C LYS A 144 -20.27 -9.78 -69.14
N LEU A 145 -19.50 -10.56 -68.37
CA LEU A 145 -18.81 -11.75 -68.86
C LEU A 145 -19.82 -12.87 -69.20
N ASN A 146 -20.87 -13.03 -68.39
CA ASN A 146 -21.96 -13.97 -68.69
C ASN A 146 -22.75 -13.56 -69.93
N ASP A 147 -23.04 -12.28 -70.11
CA ASP A 147 -23.74 -11.77 -71.31
C ASP A 147 -22.91 -12.03 -72.58
N LEU A 148 -21.61 -11.68 -72.55
CA LEU A 148 -20.69 -11.97 -73.65
C LEU A 148 -20.56 -13.47 -73.93
N ARG A 149 -20.64 -14.31 -72.89
CA ARG A 149 -20.63 -15.76 -73.03
C ARG A 149 -21.91 -16.26 -73.71
N HIS A 150 -23.07 -15.73 -73.34
CA HIS A 150 -24.34 -16.06 -73.98
C HIS A 150 -24.39 -15.63 -75.45
N ASP A 151 -23.89 -14.43 -75.74
CA ASP A 151 -23.76 -13.93 -77.11
C ASP A 151 -22.84 -14.83 -77.94
N LYS A 152 -21.70 -15.24 -77.37
CA LYS A 152 -20.78 -16.19 -77.99
C LYS A 152 -21.47 -17.52 -78.29
N ASP A 153 -22.15 -18.11 -77.32
CA ASP A 153 -22.85 -19.40 -77.48
C ASP A 153 -23.96 -19.29 -78.56
N SER A 154 -24.70 -18.18 -78.60
CA SER A 154 -25.71 -17.90 -79.64
C SER A 154 -25.09 -17.76 -81.03
N LEU A 155 -23.95 -17.09 -81.16
CA LEU A 155 -23.21 -16.99 -82.42
C LEU A 155 -22.64 -18.35 -82.86
N GLU A 156 -22.17 -19.17 -81.92
CA GLU A 156 -21.73 -20.54 -82.20
C GLU A 156 -22.89 -21.42 -82.69
N ASP A 157 -24.07 -21.30 -82.08
CA ASP A 157 -25.30 -21.99 -82.53
C ASP A 157 -25.75 -21.53 -83.93
N GLN A 158 -25.68 -20.22 -84.21
CA GLN A 158 -25.96 -19.68 -85.54
C GLN A 158 -24.95 -20.17 -86.57
N LEU A 159 -23.65 -20.17 -86.24
CA LEU A 159 -22.61 -20.74 -87.10
C LEU A 159 -22.82 -22.24 -87.32
N ALA A 160 -23.24 -22.99 -86.31
CA ALA A 160 -23.56 -24.41 -86.44
C ALA A 160 -24.74 -24.64 -87.38
N LYS A 161 -25.81 -23.85 -87.29
CA LYS A 161 -26.96 -23.87 -88.21
C LYS A 161 -26.56 -23.50 -89.64
N VAL A 162 -25.77 -22.45 -89.81
CA VAL A 162 -25.28 -22.05 -91.14
C VAL A 162 -24.36 -23.13 -91.71
N ASN A 163 -23.49 -23.73 -90.90
CA ASN A 163 -22.65 -24.84 -91.33
C ASN A 163 -23.47 -26.10 -91.66
N SER A 164 -24.56 -26.39 -90.94
CA SER A 164 -25.45 -27.50 -91.27
C SER A 164 -26.20 -27.23 -92.57
N GLN A 165 -26.71 -26.02 -92.78
CA GLN A 165 -27.33 -25.59 -94.04
C GLN A 165 -26.33 -25.60 -95.20
N LEU A 166 -25.09 -25.14 -94.98
CA LEU A 166 -24.01 -25.19 -95.96
C LEU A 166 -23.63 -26.65 -96.29
N ASN A 167 -23.62 -27.54 -95.30
CA ASN A 167 -23.40 -28.97 -95.51
C ASN A 167 -24.58 -29.64 -96.22
N GLU A 168 -25.82 -29.24 -95.93
CA GLU A 168 -27.01 -29.69 -96.66
C GLU A 168 -26.99 -29.20 -98.12
N GLN A 169 -26.61 -27.96 -98.36
CA GLN A 169 -26.41 -27.41 -99.71
C GLN A 169 -25.24 -28.10 -100.43
N LYS A 170 -24.12 -28.35 -99.75
CA LYS A 170 -23.02 -29.17 -100.28
C LYS A 170 -23.48 -30.60 -100.58
N ASN A 171 -24.31 -31.21 -99.74
CA ASN A 171 -24.85 -32.55 -99.97
C ASN A 171 -25.86 -32.57 -101.14
N GLN A 172 -26.55 -31.46 -101.40
CA GLN A 172 -27.40 -31.29 -102.59
C GLN A 172 -26.58 -30.99 -103.87
N LEU A 173 -25.34 -30.51 -103.74
CA LEU A 173 -24.42 -30.19 -104.84
C LEU A 173 -23.30 -31.21 -105.06
N ALA A 174 -23.23 -32.31 -104.30
CA ALA A 174 -22.12 -33.27 -104.38
C ALA A 174 -22.52 -34.62 -104.99
N VAL A 175 -22.20 -34.80 -106.27
CA VAL A 175 -21.71 -36.10 -106.79
C VAL A 175 -20.38 -36.42 -106.07
N PRO A 176 -20.13 -37.69 -105.69
CA PRO A 176 -19.11 -38.02 -104.72
C PRO A 176 -17.71 -38.11 -105.34
N LEU A 177 -16.69 -37.63 -104.62
CA LEU A 177 -15.32 -38.11 -104.78
C LEU A 177 -14.61 -38.17 -103.42
N LYS A 178 -14.17 -39.39 -103.10
CA LYS A 178 -13.52 -39.81 -101.86
C LYS A 178 -12.01 -39.51 -101.87
N LYS A 179 -11.56 -39.07 -100.69
CA LYS A 179 -10.38 -39.48 -99.89
C LYS A 179 -8.95 -39.37 -100.47
N SER A 180 -8.13 -38.60 -99.73
CA SER A 180 -6.86 -39.00 -99.09
C SER A 180 -6.44 -37.85 -98.15
N GLY A 181 -6.34 -38.02 -96.83
CA GLY A 181 -5.11 -38.49 -96.15
C GLY A 181 -4.02 -37.40 -96.21
N SER A 182 -3.97 -36.45 -95.27
CA SER A 182 -3.29 -36.50 -93.95
C SER A 182 -1.87 -35.91 -93.95
N ILE A 183 -1.70 -34.92 -93.06
CA ILE A 183 -0.51 -34.60 -92.24
C ILE A 183 0.47 -33.49 -92.68
N SER A 184 0.64 -32.55 -91.74
CA SER A 184 1.75 -31.60 -91.47
C SER A 184 1.93 -30.46 -92.47
N GLY A 185 2.15 -29.21 -92.07
CA GLY A 185 2.47 -28.63 -90.78
C GLY A 185 3.31 -27.37 -91.04
N GLY A 186 2.93 -26.24 -90.45
CA GLY A 186 3.79 -25.07 -90.24
C GLY A 186 3.99 -24.13 -91.44
N VAL A 187 3.20 -23.06 -91.49
CA VAL A 187 3.59 -21.78 -92.11
C VAL A 187 3.69 -20.76 -90.99
N ILE A 188 4.89 -20.24 -90.74
CA ILE A 188 5.10 -18.95 -90.05
C ILE A 188 5.50 -17.98 -91.16
N ASP A 189 4.56 -17.11 -91.53
CA ASP A 189 4.83 -15.91 -92.32
C ASP A 189 5.23 -14.79 -91.36
N THR A 190 6.52 -14.46 -91.38
CA THR A 190 7.06 -13.21 -90.87
C THR A 190 7.07 -12.20 -92.01
N SER A 191 6.02 -11.38 -92.14
CA SER A 191 6.11 -10.08 -92.83
C SER A 191 4.87 -9.21 -92.62
N GLY A 192 5.08 -7.90 -92.38
CA GLY A 192 4.01 -6.89 -92.33
C GLY A 192 3.91 -6.13 -90.99
N ARG A 193 4.80 -5.19 -90.62
CA ARG A 193 5.08 -3.88 -91.23
C ARG A 193 4.00 -2.81 -90.92
N HIS A 194 4.45 -1.75 -90.21
CA HIS A 194 3.88 -0.38 -90.06
C HIS A 194 2.58 -0.23 -89.24
N ARG A 195 2.35 0.82 -88.42
CA ARG A 195 2.72 2.25 -88.38
C ARG A 195 2.77 2.72 -86.91
N GLY A 196 3.57 3.74 -86.57
CA GLY A 196 3.07 5.09 -86.23
C GLY A 196 2.46 5.13 -84.81
N MET A 197 2.95 5.89 -83.85
CA MET A 197 2.87 7.34 -83.84
C MET A 197 3.69 7.89 -82.67
N SER A 198 4.28 9.06 -82.88
CA SER A 198 4.73 10.00 -81.87
C SER A 198 3.65 10.31 -80.82
N ILE A 199 3.98 10.14 -79.54
CA ILE A 199 3.45 10.79 -78.32
C ILE A 199 4.52 10.42 -77.27
N GLY A 200 5.13 11.26 -76.47
CA GLY A 200 5.01 12.66 -76.14
C GLY A 200 5.95 12.79 -74.93
N MET A 201 6.85 13.76 -74.95
CA MET A 201 7.73 14.02 -73.81
C MET A 201 6.87 14.60 -72.67
N SER A 202 6.43 13.76 -71.72
CA SER A 202 5.86 14.22 -70.44
C SER A 202 6.04 13.24 -69.28
N ASP A 203 6.38 11.96 -69.51
CA ASP A 203 6.47 10.95 -68.44
C ASP A 203 7.70 11.07 -67.51
N GLY A 204 8.64 11.98 -67.80
CA GLY A 204 9.80 12.20 -66.93
C GLY A 204 9.52 13.06 -65.70
N GLU A 205 8.49 13.91 -65.74
CA GLU A 205 8.15 14.81 -64.63
C GLU A 205 7.29 14.11 -63.57
N ASP A 206 6.35 13.25 -63.98
CA ASP A 206 5.52 12.47 -63.06
C ASP A 206 6.33 11.37 -62.35
N ASP A 207 7.24 10.68 -63.06
CA ASP A 207 8.16 9.72 -62.43
C ASP A 207 9.14 10.43 -61.48
N SER A 208 9.59 11.65 -61.81
CA SER A 208 10.43 12.47 -60.93
C SER A 208 9.66 12.92 -59.69
N GLU A 209 8.41 13.37 -59.83
CA GLU A 209 7.55 13.74 -58.70
C GLU A 209 7.23 12.54 -57.79
N TYR A 210 6.93 11.38 -58.37
CA TYR A 210 6.66 10.16 -57.62
C TYR A 210 7.91 9.71 -56.84
N ASN A 211 9.06 9.71 -57.49
CA ASN A 211 10.34 9.42 -56.83
C ASN A 211 10.66 10.45 -55.73
N ASN A 212 10.38 11.74 -55.95
CA ASN A 212 10.55 12.77 -54.93
C ASN A 212 9.61 12.55 -53.74
N LYS A 213 8.34 12.20 -53.97
CA LYS A 213 7.37 11.86 -52.91
C LYS A 213 7.80 10.64 -52.10
N ILE A 214 8.37 9.62 -52.75
CA ILE A 214 8.95 8.46 -52.06
C ILE A 214 10.18 8.86 -51.24
N ILE A 215 11.08 9.66 -51.80
CA ILE A 215 12.28 10.15 -51.10
C ILE A 215 11.87 11.01 -49.90
N GLU A 216 10.86 11.87 -50.03
CA GLU A 216 10.29 12.68 -48.94
C GLU A 216 9.68 11.78 -47.85
N SER A 217 8.93 10.75 -48.25
CA SER A 217 8.35 9.75 -47.32
C SER A 217 9.43 8.96 -46.59
N LEU A 218 10.47 8.52 -47.29
CA LEU A 218 11.63 7.83 -46.72
C LEU A 218 12.43 8.74 -45.78
N ARG A 219 12.63 10.02 -46.14
CA ARG A 219 13.27 11.01 -45.27
C ARG A 219 12.44 11.31 -44.03
N SER A 220 11.13 11.42 -44.16
CA SER A 220 10.21 11.60 -43.03
C SER A 220 10.23 10.36 -42.12
N SER A 221 10.21 9.16 -42.69
CA SER A 221 10.33 7.89 -41.97
C SER A 221 11.68 7.75 -41.27
N LEU A 222 12.77 8.16 -41.94
CA LEU A 222 14.12 8.16 -41.39
C LEU A 222 14.25 9.16 -40.24
N ASN A 223 13.76 10.38 -40.41
CA ASN A 223 13.74 11.40 -39.35
C ASN A 223 12.89 10.96 -38.15
N ALA A 224 11.75 10.30 -38.39
CA ALA A 224 10.93 9.72 -37.33
C ALA A 224 11.66 8.58 -36.60
N ALA A 225 12.38 7.73 -37.32
CA ALA A 225 13.20 6.67 -36.75
C ALA A 225 14.40 7.22 -35.95
N GLU A 226 15.06 8.27 -36.45
CA GLU A 226 16.14 8.97 -35.75
C GLU A 226 15.65 9.68 -34.49
N SER A 227 14.48 10.33 -34.52
CA SER A 227 13.86 10.91 -33.33
C SER A 227 13.55 9.84 -32.29
N ARG A 228 12.97 8.71 -32.72
CA ARG A 228 12.72 7.56 -31.83
C ARG A 228 14.01 7.00 -31.23
N ASN A 229 15.09 6.94 -32.00
CA ASN A 229 16.38 6.49 -31.49
C ASN A 229 16.93 7.44 -30.43
N LYS A 230 16.84 8.76 -30.64
CA LYS A 230 17.24 9.76 -29.63
C LYS A 230 16.40 9.66 -28.35
N GLU A 231 15.10 9.43 -28.47
CA GLU A 231 14.23 9.19 -27.32
C GLU A 231 14.59 7.90 -26.58
N LEU A 232 14.88 6.81 -27.31
CA LEU A 232 15.32 5.55 -26.73
C LEU A 232 16.68 5.69 -26.05
N GLU A 233 17.63 6.43 -26.63
CA GLU A 233 18.90 6.76 -25.99
C GLU A 233 18.68 7.57 -24.70
N GLY A 234 17.82 8.59 -24.74
CA GLY A 234 17.42 9.37 -23.57
C GLY A 234 16.82 8.48 -22.46
N LEU A 235 15.86 7.64 -22.80
CA LEU A 235 15.27 6.68 -21.85
C LEU A 235 16.31 5.70 -21.30
N ASN A 236 17.26 5.26 -22.12
CA ASN A 236 18.32 4.35 -21.70
C ASN A 236 19.29 5.03 -20.71
N THR A 237 19.60 6.32 -20.88
CA THR A 237 20.39 7.08 -19.90
C THR A 237 19.66 7.23 -18.56
N VAL A 238 18.36 7.53 -18.57
CA VAL A 238 17.53 7.61 -17.36
C VAL A 238 17.38 6.25 -16.68
N LEU A 239 17.23 5.18 -17.46
CA LEU A 239 17.17 3.83 -16.93
C LEU A 239 18.49 3.42 -16.28
N ARG A 240 19.64 3.82 -16.86
CA ARG A 240 20.96 3.62 -16.26
C ARG A 240 21.12 4.38 -14.95
N SER A 241 20.77 5.66 -14.89
CA SER A 241 20.87 6.45 -13.66
C SER A 241 19.94 5.90 -12.56
N SER A 242 18.70 5.54 -12.91
CA SER A 242 17.77 4.90 -11.99
C SER A 242 18.31 3.57 -11.45
N LYS A 243 18.88 2.72 -12.32
CA LYS A 243 19.52 1.46 -11.92
C LYS A 243 20.70 1.68 -10.97
N GLU A 244 21.52 2.70 -11.22
CA GLU A 244 22.63 3.05 -10.33
C GLU A 244 22.12 3.55 -8.97
N GLU A 245 21.07 4.36 -8.93
CA GLU A 245 20.43 4.80 -7.70
C GLU A 245 19.84 3.64 -6.89
N GLU A 246 19.13 2.71 -7.55
CA GLU A 246 18.59 1.50 -6.92
C GLU A 246 19.71 0.61 -6.37
N SER A 247 20.79 0.43 -7.13
CA SER A 247 21.98 -0.29 -6.68
C SER A 247 22.58 0.36 -5.41
N MET A 248 22.71 1.68 -5.39
CA MET A 248 23.22 2.41 -4.22
C MET A 248 22.28 2.29 -3.01
N LYS A 249 20.95 2.35 -3.22
CA LYS A 249 19.96 2.10 -2.17
C LYS A 249 20.07 0.68 -1.62
N TYR A 250 20.23 -0.32 -2.49
CA TYR A 250 20.42 -1.71 -2.12
C TYR A 250 21.70 -1.92 -1.29
N ILE A 251 22.82 -1.31 -1.70
CA ILE A 251 24.08 -1.37 -0.96
C ILE A 251 23.93 -0.74 0.44
N ARG A 252 23.29 0.43 0.53
CA ARG A 252 23.02 1.11 1.82
C ARG A 252 22.13 0.26 2.72
N LEU A 253 21.06 -0.31 2.19
CA LEU A 253 20.14 -1.17 2.94
C LEU A 253 20.83 -2.44 3.41
N THR A 254 21.65 -3.07 2.56
CA THR A 254 22.45 -4.25 2.91
C THR A 254 23.43 -3.94 4.03
N LYS A 255 24.10 -2.78 4.01
CA LYS A 255 24.97 -2.32 5.10
C LYS A 255 24.18 -2.14 6.41
N LYS A 256 23.02 -1.49 6.35
CA LYS A 256 22.12 -1.31 7.52
C LYS A 256 21.65 -2.66 8.08
N TYR A 257 21.25 -3.59 7.23
CA TYR A 257 20.84 -4.93 7.62
C TYR A 257 22.00 -5.73 8.27
N LYS A 258 23.22 -5.64 7.72
CA LYS A 258 24.42 -6.24 8.32
C LYS A 258 24.71 -5.65 9.72
N LEU A 259 24.59 -4.34 9.88
CA LEU A 259 24.75 -3.70 11.18
C LEU A 259 23.67 -4.12 12.18
N LEU A 260 22.40 -4.12 11.75
CA LEU A 260 21.28 -4.51 12.60
C LEU A 260 21.36 -5.99 12.99
N SER A 261 21.66 -6.89 12.06
CA SER A 261 21.86 -8.31 12.36
C SER A 261 23.08 -8.54 13.28
N GLN A 262 24.14 -7.74 13.16
CA GLN A 262 25.27 -7.78 14.08
C GLN A 262 24.87 -7.29 15.49
N GLN A 263 24.06 -6.24 15.59
CA GLN A 263 23.54 -5.73 16.87
C GLN A 263 22.58 -6.72 17.53
N VAL A 264 21.67 -7.31 16.76
CA VAL A 264 20.76 -8.36 17.21
C VAL A 264 21.57 -9.56 17.71
N ARG A 265 22.58 -10.01 16.96
CA ARG A 265 23.47 -11.09 17.39
C ARG A 265 24.17 -10.77 18.71
N ARG A 266 24.64 -9.53 18.92
CA ARG A 266 25.26 -9.09 20.19
C ARG A 266 24.28 -9.10 21.37
N ARG A 267 23.00 -8.79 21.14
CA ARG A 267 21.97 -8.86 22.20
C ARG A 267 21.64 -10.30 22.57
N TYR A 268 21.41 -11.15 21.57
CA TYR A 268 21.11 -12.57 21.80
C TYR A 268 22.33 -13.37 22.30
N SER A 269 23.57 -12.99 21.95
CA SER A 269 24.78 -13.58 22.53
C SER A 269 25.14 -13.01 23.91
N GLY A 270 24.43 -11.98 24.38
CA GLY A 270 24.66 -11.32 25.67
C GLY A 270 23.86 -11.90 26.83
N GLU A 271 22.87 -12.75 26.58
CA GLU A 271 21.99 -13.32 27.63
C GLU A 271 22.56 -14.59 28.30
N ASN A 272 23.73 -15.08 27.88
CA ASN A 272 24.27 -16.36 28.39
C ASN A 272 25.69 -16.26 29.00
N SER A 273 26.06 -15.13 29.61
CA SER A 273 27.30 -15.04 30.39
C SER A 273 27.12 -14.13 31.60
N GLY A 274 26.81 -14.72 32.74
CA GLY A 274 26.89 -14.06 34.03
C GLY A 274 28.34 -13.89 34.51
N SER A 275 28.54 -12.82 35.30
CA SER A 275 29.64 -12.58 36.26
C SER A 275 30.96 -11.97 35.74
N ASN A 276 31.07 -10.63 35.83
CA ASN A 276 31.98 -9.94 36.77
C ASN A 276 31.94 -8.40 36.59
N SER A 277 31.54 -7.69 37.65
CA SER A 277 31.65 -6.23 37.87
C SER A 277 33.12 -5.84 38.19
N PRO A 278 33.57 -4.55 38.31
CA PRO A 278 32.79 -3.33 38.65
C PRO A 278 33.21 -1.97 38.01
N VAL A 279 32.31 -0.99 38.17
CA VAL A 279 32.56 0.45 38.45
C VAL A 279 33.64 1.18 37.64
N THR A 280 33.28 2.21 36.86
CA THR A 280 33.76 3.60 37.06
C THR A 280 32.85 4.60 36.34
N SER A 281 32.81 5.80 36.92
CA SER A 281 31.89 6.90 36.67
C SER A 281 32.21 7.76 35.43
N ARG A 282 31.22 8.58 35.07
CA ARG A 282 31.29 9.97 34.53
C ARG A 282 30.93 10.18 33.05
N LYS A 283 29.73 10.79 32.92
CA LYS A 283 29.37 11.99 32.14
C LYS A 283 29.39 11.94 30.61
N GLY A 284 28.35 12.56 30.05
CA GLY A 284 28.29 13.03 28.65
C GLY A 284 27.26 12.25 27.85
N SER A 285 25.97 12.52 28.02
CA SER A 285 25.22 13.56 27.32
C SER A 285 24.51 13.02 26.08
N THR A 286 23.27 13.47 25.94
CA THR A 286 22.56 13.76 24.70
C THR A 286 22.03 12.60 23.86
N LEU A 287 20.68 12.57 23.85
CA LEU A 287 19.81 12.30 22.70
C LEU A 287 19.76 10.83 22.29
N ASP A 288 18.64 10.22 21.95
CA ASP A 288 17.23 10.54 21.74
C ASP A 288 16.72 9.17 21.33
N LEU A 289 15.62 8.60 21.86
CA LEU A 289 14.90 7.47 21.24
C LEU A 289 13.69 7.01 22.08
N GLN A 290 12.54 7.64 21.84
CA GLN A 290 11.31 6.97 21.41
C GLN A 290 10.98 7.66 20.06
N ASP A 291 10.60 6.99 18.98
CA ASP A 291 9.34 6.27 18.82
C ASP A 291 9.26 5.73 17.37
N ALA A 292 8.44 4.69 17.20
CA ALA A 292 7.86 4.17 15.96
C ALA A 292 8.81 3.62 14.87
N GLY A 293 8.62 2.42 14.33
CA GLY A 293 7.47 1.52 14.33
C GLY A 293 7.77 0.40 13.31
N PRO A 294 6.95 -0.66 13.30
CA PRO A 294 7.31 -1.94 12.71
C PRO A 294 7.16 -1.96 11.19
N ASN A 295 8.16 -2.59 10.56
CA ASN A 295 8.03 -3.19 9.25
C ASN A 295 6.85 -4.17 9.22
N ASN A 296 6.02 -4.11 8.17
CA ASN A 296 5.65 -5.35 7.50
C ASN A 296 5.49 -5.19 5.98
N SER A 297 6.55 -5.57 5.28
CA SER A 297 6.58 -6.56 4.20
C SER A 297 5.35 -6.68 3.28
N GLN A 298 5.40 -6.07 2.10
CA GLN A 298 4.70 -6.61 0.92
C GLN A 298 5.63 -7.52 0.14
N LYS A 299 5.44 -8.82 0.33
CA LYS A 299 5.98 -9.89 -0.52
C LYS A 299 4.83 -10.41 -1.36
N LYS A 300 4.83 -10.10 -2.66
CA LYS A 300 3.98 -10.76 -3.65
C LYS A 300 4.24 -12.27 -3.61
N LYS A 301 3.20 -13.08 -3.45
CA LYS A 301 2.97 -14.31 -4.24
C LYS A 301 1.61 -14.94 -3.93
N ASN A 302 0.87 -15.14 -5.02
CA ASN A 302 -0.15 -16.15 -5.28
C ASN A 302 -1.50 -16.08 -4.56
N VAL A 303 -2.50 -16.09 -5.43
CA VAL A 303 -3.93 -16.39 -5.25
C VAL A 303 -4.08 -17.61 -4.34
N ASP A 304 -5.01 -17.52 -3.37
CA ASP A 304 -5.42 -18.48 -2.30
C ASP A 304 -5.17 -18.00 -0.84
N GLY A 305 -4.82 -16.74 -0.61
CA GLY A 305 -4.54 -16.19 0.73
C GLY A 305 -5.75 -15.76 1.58
N ASP A 306 -6.96 -15.71 1.00
CA ASP A 306 -8.14 -15.18 1.70
C ASP A 306 -8.65 -16.13 2.80
N SER A 307 -8.26 -17.40 2.76
CA SER A 307 -8.70 -18.40 3.74
C SER A 307 -7.83 -18.44 5.00
N GLU A 308 -6.52 -18.20 4.90
CA GLU A 308 -5.62 -18.25 6.05
C GLU A 308 -5.72 -16.98 6.92
N GLU A 309 -5.90 -15.79 6.33
CA GLU A 309 -6.09 -14.56 7.12
C GLU A 309 -7.45 -14.55 7.85
N VAL A 310 -8.49 -15.09 7.21
CA VAL A 310 -9.81 -15.30 7.84
C VAL A 310 -9.70 -16.36 8.95
N LYS A 311 -8.87 -17.39 8.77
CA LYS A 311 -8.65 -18.45 9.75
C LYS A 311 -7.83 -17.98 10.94
N GLU A 312 -6.78 -17.18 10.75
CA GLU A 312 -6.02 -16.53 11.84
C GLU A 312 -6.91 -15.58 12.64
N LYS A 313 -7.74 -14.76 11.96
CA LYS A 313 -8.73 -13.90 12.62
C LYS A 313 -9.79 -14.73 13.37
N ALA A 314 -10.24 -15.85 12.80
CA ALA A 314 -11.19 -16.75 13.44
C ALA A 314 -10.58 -17.45 14.66
N GLU A 315 -9.31 -17.86 14.62
CA GLU A 315 -8.59 -18.45 15.74
C GLU A 315 -8.36 -17.45 16.87
N TYR A 316 -8.02 -16.20 16.55
CA TYR A 316 -7.92 -15.12 17.51
C TYR A 316 -9.26 -14.83 18.21
N ILE A 317 -10.33 -14.69 17.42
CA ILE A 317 -11.69 -14.51 17.95
C ILE A 317 -12.10 -15.72 18.79
N LYS A 318 -11.82 -16.95 18.35
CA LYS A 318 -12.11 -18.18 19.08
C LYS A 318 -11.43 -18.20 20.46
N ASN A 319 -10.15 -17.83 20.54
CA ASN A 319 -9.42 -17.81 21.81
C ASN A 319 -9.95 -16.74 22.77
N ILE A 320 -10.34 -15.58 22.25
CA ILE A 320 -10.96 -14.51 23.04
C ILE A 320 -12.32 -14.94 23.57
N LEU A 321 -13.19 -15.46 22.70
CA LEU A 321 -14.52 -15.94 23.10
C LEU A 321 -14.40 -17.09 24.11
N LEU A 322 -13.43 -17.99 23.95
CA LEU A 322 -13.19 -19.09 24.87
C LEU A 322 -12.75 -18.58 26.25
N GLY A 323 -11.84 -17.61 26.31
CA GLY A 323 -11.42 -16.98 27.57
C GLY A 323 -12.58 -16.31 28.32
N TYR A 324 -13.47 -15.62 27.60
CA TYR A 324 -14.67 -15.02 28.20
C TYR A 324 -15.74 -16.04 28.61
N LEU A 325 -15.81 -17.21 27.96
CA LEU A 325 -16.75 -18.28 28.32
C LEU A 325 -16.27 -19.12 29.50
N GLU A 326 -14.95 -19.25 29.70
CA GLU A 326 -14.30 -19.94 30.82
C GLU A 326 -14.63 -19.28 32.16
N HIS A 327 -14.68 -17.95 32.20
CA HIS A 327 -15.03 -17.19 33.41
C HIS A 327 -16.53 -16.86 33.46
N LYS A 328 -17.28 -17.52 34.38
CA LYS A 328 -18.74 -17.30 34.53
C LYS A 328 -19.13 -15.83 34.76
N GLU A 329 -18.26 -15.06 35.41
CA GLU A 329 -18.47 -13.63 35.71
C GLU A 329 -18.31 -12.70 34.50
N GLN A 330 -17.61 -13.13 33.45
CA GLN A 330 -17.34 -12.30 32.26
C GLN A 330 -18.32 -12.56 31.11
N ARG A 331 -19.18 -13.59 31.24
CA ARG A 331 -20.28 -13.90 30.31
C ARG A 331 -21.24 -12.71 30.03
N PRO A 332 -21.65 -11.87 31.00
CA PRO A 332 -22.48 -10.70 30.71
C PRO A 332 -21.75 -9.62 29.89
N ILE A 333 -20.41 -9.57 29.96
CA ILE A 333 -19.58 -8.63 29.18
C ILE A 333 -19.48 -9.08 27.72
N LEU A 334 -19.58 -10.39 27.46
CA LEU A 334 -19.56 -10.97 26.13
C LEU A 334 -20.86 -10.73 25.34
N GLN A 335 -21.95 -10.38 26.02
CA GLN A 335 -23.29 -10.24 25.45
C GLN A 335 -23.39 -9.20 24.31
N PRO A 336 -22.89 -7.96 24.44
CA PRO A 336 -22.96 -6.96 23.37
C PRO A 336 -22.06 -7.34 22.18
N VAL A 337 -20.94 -8.01 22.46
CA VAL A 337 -19.96 -8.43 21.45
C VAL A 337 -20.54 -9.53 20.58
N VAL A 338 -21.16 -10.55 21.18
CA VAL A 338 -21.78 -11.66 20.43
C VAL A 338 -23.00 -11.17 19.63
N LYS A 339 -23.78 -10.23 20.17
CA LYS A 339 -24.87 -9.57 19.44
C LYS A 339 -24.37 -8.84 18.20
N ALA A 340 -23.27 -8.09 18.33
CA ALA A 340 -22.67 -7.34 17.22
C ALA A 340 -21.99 -8.27 16.19
N LEU A 341 -21.35 -9.36 16.64
CA LEU A 341 -20.61 -10.26 15.74
C LEU A 341 -21.52 -11.19 14.93
N LEU A 342 -22.66 -11.61 15.51
CA LEU A 342 -23.55 -12.62 14.92
C LEU A 342 -24.91 -12.06 14.46
N TYR A 343 -25.13 -10.75 14.55
CA TYR A 343 -26.40 -10.09 14.20
C TYR A 343 -27.62 -10.78 14.83
N LEU A 344 -27.50 -11.22 16.08
CA LEU A 344 -28.55 -11.99 16.75
C LEU A 344 -29.79 -11.14 17.02
N SER A 345 -30.96 -11.74 16.83
CA SER A 345 -32.24 -11.16 17.24
C SER A 345 -32.39 -11.18 18.77
N ASP A 346 -33.21 -10.27 19.33
CA ASP A 346 -33.45 -10.20 20.78
C ASP A 346 -34.06 -11.50 21.36
N GLN A 347 -34.67 -12.34 20.52
CA GLN A 347 -35.16 -13.67 20.92
C GLN A 347 -34.04 -14.70 21.03
N ASP A 348 -33.07 -14.66 20.13
CA ASP A 348 -31.93 -15.58 20.14
C ASP A 348 -30.94 -15.23 21.24
N GLU A 349 -30.82 -13.95 21.58
CA GLU A 349 -30.10 -13.45 22.75
C GLU A 349 -30.65 -14.03 24.07
N LYS A 350 -31.98 -14.01 24.24
CA LYS A 350 -32.64 -14.59 25.43
C LYS A 350 -32.43 -16.10 25.52
N LYS A 351 -32.44 -16.81 24.38
CA LYS A 351 -32.13 -18.25 24.33
C LYS A 351 -30.66 -18.51 24.68
N PHE A 352 -29.75 -17.70 24.16
CA PHE A 352 -28.31 -17.79 24.45
C PHE A 352 -27.99 -17.59 25.94
N ILE A 353 -28.62 -16.60 26.58
CA ILE A 353 -28.50 -16.36 28.02
C ILE A 353 -29.07 -17.53 28.82
N ASN A 354 -30.23 -18.05 28.45
CA ASN A 354 -30.85 -19.21 29.11
C ASN A 354 -30.04 -20.50 28.97
N LEU A 355 -29.24 -20.63 27.90
CA LEU A 355 -28.33 -21.76 27.70
C LEU A 355 -27.03 -21.57 28.51
N LEU A 356 -26.51 -20.34 28.60
CA LEU A 356 -25.32 -20.00 29.41
C LEU A 356 -25.56 -20.04 30.92
N SER A 357 -26.81 -19.84 31.38
CA SER A 357 -27.19 -19.89 32.79
C SER A 357 -27.57 -21.29 33.28
N LYS A 358 -27.83 -22.25 32.39
CA LYS A 358 -28.23 -23.62 32.71
C LYS A 358 -27.07 -24.60 32.98
N GLN A 359 -25.83 -24.09 33.15
CA GLN A 359 -24.62 -24.92 33.32
C GLN A 359 -23.78 -24.57 34.55
#